data_AF-M7T2W9-F1
#
_entry.id   AF-M7T2W9-F1
#
_cell.length_a   1.000
_cell.length_b   1.000
_cell.length_c   1.000
_cell.angle_alpha   90.00
_cell.angle_beta   90.00
_cell.angle_gamma   90.00
#
_symmetry.space_group_name_H-M   'P 1'
#
loop_
_entity.id
_entity.type
_entity.pdbx_description
1 polymer ?
#
loop_
_entity_poly.entity_id
_entity_poly.type
_entity_poly.pdbx_seq_one_letter_code
_entity_poly.pdbx_strand_id
1 'polypeptide(L)'
;MGRWSRYDTDEERLPEGMKRIGYDADTETYSYRDADGSIWEGAPGNQYGHLTRVSGPPTSSAPPDYDDDDNEEVSVRMPLSYDNSNDYTQKPSWRHEMMPLLNFLVLIGLFLIAVFWFLGSSGSKHPEPAACSDQTVPHKIVTGDTCWSIAEANHLSVDSLLQENEGLNCDALSIGGTVCVPKT
;
A
#
# COMPACT_ATOMS: atom_id res chain seq x y z
N MET A 1 19.53 30.73 22.69
CA MET A 1 18.70 31.80 22.08
C MET A 1 18.40 31.38 20.67
N GLY A 2 17.16 30.95 20.40
CA GLY A 2 16.77 30.43 19.09
C GLY A 2 16.99 31.47 18.00
N ARG A 3 17.73 31.10 16.95
CA ARG A 3 17.78 31.81 15.68
C ARG A 3 16.41 31.62 15.01
N TRP A 4 15.46 32.51 15.29
CA TRP A 4 14.28 32.64 14.45
C TRP A 4 14.75 33.26 13.13
N SER A 5 14.57 32.52 12.04
CA SER A 5 14.79 32.99 10.68
C SER A 5 13.88 34.20 10.46
N ARG A 6 14.49 35.38 10.31
CA ARG A 6 13.84 36.63 9.88
C ARG A 6 13.26 36.57 8.45
N TYR A 7 13.24 35.38 7.84
CA TYR A 7 12.97 35.15 6.41
C TYR A 7 11.81 34.17 6.17
N ASP A 8 10.98 33.90 7.18
CA ASP A 8 9.76 33.10 7.05
C ASP A 8 8.49 33.95 7.12
N THR A 9 8.56 35.19 6.65
CA THR A 9 7.39 36.06 6.51
C THR A 9 6.55 35.53 5.34
N ASP A 10 5.32 35.12 5.64
CA ASP A 10 4.32 34.60 4.70
C ASP A 10 4.04 35.53 3.53
N GLU A 11 4.37 36.80 3.68
CA GLU A 11 4.32 37.83 2.65
C GLU A 11 5.16 37.51 1.39
N GLU A 12 6.24 36.73 1.49
CA GLU A 12 7.06 36.35 0.31
C GLU A 12 6.51 35.10 -0.42
N ARG A 13 5.55 34.40 0.20
CA ARG A 13 5.01 33.12 -0.30
C ARG A 13 3.60 33.23 -0.83
N LEU A 14 2.90 34.29 -0.45
CA LEU A 14 1.53 34.55 -0.85
C LEU A 14 1.51 35.47 -2.08
N PRO A 15 0.46 35.39 -2.91
CA PRO A 15 0.24 36.35 -3.98
C PRO A 15 0.25 37.80 -3.46
N GLU A 16 0.67 38.73 -4.30
CA GLU A 16 0.76 40.15 -3.94
C GLU A 16 -0.60 40.67 -3.44
N GLY A 17 -0.63 41.20 -2.21
CA GLY A 17 -1.85 41.72 -1.58
C GLY A 17 -2.57 40.74 -0.64
N MET A 18 -2.20 39.45 -0.63
CA MET A 18 -2.77 38.46 0.25
C MET A 18 -1.98 38.30 1.56
N LYS A 19 -2.69 38.21 2.69
CA LYS A 19 -2.11 38.04 4.03
C LYS A 19 -2.79 36.92 4.79
N ARG A 20 -2.03 36.13 5.56
CA ARG A 20 -2.60 35.15 6.48
C ARG A 20 -3.25 35.85 7.66
N ILE A 21 -4.48 35.46 7.99
CA ILE A 21 -5.28 36.06 9.07
C ILE A 21 -5.61 35.07 10.19
N GLY A 22 -5.38 33.76 9.99
CA GLY A 22 -5.64 32.76 11.02
C GLY A 22 -5.10 31.38 10.70
N TYR A 23 -5.10 30.54 11.72
CA TYR A 23 -4.85 29.11 11.66
C TYR A 23 -5.86 28.39 12.55
N ASP A 24 -6.60 27.45 11.98
CA ASP A 24 -7.46 26.53 12.71
C ASP A 24 -6.68 25.23 12.96
N ALA A 25 -6.43 24.93 14.22
CA ALA A 25 -5.67 23.75 14.63
C ALA A 25 -6.49 22.46 14.54
N ASP A 26 -7.82 22.53 14.63
CA ASP A 26 -8.67 21.34 14.60
C ASP A 26 -8.76 20.76 13.18
N THR A 27 -8.74 21.64 12.18
CA THR A 27 -8.77 21.29 10.75
C THR A 27 -7.41 21.44 10.07
N GLU A 28 -6.38 21.85 10.82
CA GLU A 28 -5.06 22.21 10.32
C GLU A 28 -5.08 23.14 9.09
N THR A 29 -5.98 24.13 9.09
CA THR A 29 -6.26 24.99 7.92
C THR A 29 -5.83 26.43 8.16
N TYR A 30 -5.22 27.05 7.14
CA TYR A 30 -4.86 28.47 7.14
C TYR A 30 -5.91 29.32 6.42
N SER A 31 -6.24 30.47 7.01
CA SER A 31 -7.12 31.47 6.40
C SER A 31 -6.35 32.72 5.99
N TYR A 32 -6.73 33.28 4.85
CA TYR A 32 -6.08 34.40 4.19
C TYR A 32 -7.08 35.48 3.82
N ARG A 33 -6.62 36.73 3.81
CA ARG A 33 -7.38 37.89 3.35
C ARG A 33 -6.64 38.53 2.19
N ASP A 34 -7.38 38.77 1.11
CA ASP A 34 -6.88 39.44 -0.09
C ASP A 34 -7.14 40.96 -0.03
N ALA A 35 -6.53 41.73 -0.93
CA ALA A 35 -6.58 43.19 -0.98
C ALA A 35 -8.00 43.74 -1.23
N ASP A 36 -8.86 42.95 -1.88
CA ASP A 36 -10.28 43.24 -2.09
C ASP A 36 -11.16 42.95 -0.85
N GLY A 37 -10.56 42.44 0.23
CA GLY A 37 -11.23 42.05 1.46
C GLY A 37 -11.85 40.64 1.42
N SER A 38 -11.72 39.91 0.31
CA SER A 38 -12.15 38.52 0.19
C SER A 38 -11.35 37.62 1.14
N ILE A 39 -12.03 36.62 1.71
CA ILE A 39 -11.42 35.60 2.57
C ILE A 39 -11.26 34.30 1.78
N TRP A 40 -10.10 33.71 1.93
CA TRP A 40 -9.69 32.48 1.28
C TRP A 40 -9.17 31.47 2.31
N GLU A 41 -9.45 30.19 2.11
CA GLU A 41 -8.99 29.10 2.98
C GLU A 41 -8.17 28.09 2.18
N GLY A 42 -7.10 27.57 2.81
CA GLY A 42 -6.28 26.50 2.25
C GLY A 42 -6.92 25.11 2.41
N ALA A 43 -6.31 24.09 1.80
CA ALA A 43 -6.72 22.71 2.02
C ALA A 43 -6.28 22.21 3.41
N PRO A 44 -7.05 21.32 4.07
CA PRO A 44 -6.68 20.75 5.38
C PRO A 44 -5.29 20.11 5.38
N GLY A 45 -4.51 20.37 6.45
CA GLY A 45 -3.16 19.81 6.64
C GLY A 45 -2.10 20.31 5.65
N ASN A 46 -2.46 21.20 4.72
CA ASN A 46 -1.55 21.73 3.72
C ASN A 46 -1.05 23.12 4.11
N GLN A 47 0.27 23.25 4.25
CA GLN A 47 0.93 24.56 4.38
C GLN A 47 0.91 25.34 3.06
N TYR A 48 0.76 24.65 1.92
CA TYR A 48 0.82 25.22 0.57
C TYR A 48 -0.19 24.52 -0.33
N GLY A 49 -0.85 25.24 -1.25
CA GLY A 49 -1.77 24.62 -2.20
C GLY A 49 -2.83 25.56 -2.75
N HIS A 50 -3.92 24.97 -3.25
CA HIS A 50 -5.05 25.70 -3.81
C HIS A 50 -5.83 26.42 -2.70
N LEU A 51 -6.18 27.69 -2.92
CA LEU A 51 -6.99 28.49 -2.01
C LEU A 51 -8.44 28.52 -2.51
N THR A 52 -9.39 28.27 -1.62
CA THR A 52 -10.82 28.32 -1.91
C THR A 52 -11.41 29.61 -1.33
N ARG A 53 -12.15 30.36 -2.15
CA ARG A 53 -12.80 31.61 -1.70
C ARG A 53 -13.99 31.26 -0.81
N VAL A 54 -13.98 31.78 0.41
CA VAL A 54 -15.01 31.49 1.43
C VAL A 54 -15.95 32.69 1.62
N SER A 55 -15.47 33.92 1.38
CA SER A 55 -16.33 35.11 1.35
C SER A 55 -15.70 36.28 0.59
N GLY A 56 -16.52 37.21 0.13
CA GLY A 56 -16.09 38.45 -0.52
C GLY A 56 -17.22 39.09 -1.34
N PRO A 57 -17.03 40.29 -1.92
CA PRO A 57 -18.07 40.92 -2.74
C PRO A 57 -18.49 39.96 -3.86
N PRO A 58 -19.80 39.82 -4.14
CA PRO A 58 -20.28 38.93 -5.17
C PRO A 58 -19.65 39.35 -6.51
N THR A 59 -18.96 38.43 -7.16
CA THR A 59 -18.56 38.59 -8.56
C THR A 59 -19.84 38.80 -9.36
N SER A 60 -19.94 39.90 -10.09
CA SER A 60 -21.15 40.44 -10.73
C SER A 60 -21.68 39.61 -11.91
N SER A 61 -21.78 38.28 -11.77
CA SER A 61 -22.35 37.38 -12.76
C SER A 61 -23.29 36.32 -12.17
N ALA A 62 -23.73 36.47 -10.91
CA ALA A 62 -24.87 35.72 -10.40
C ALA A 62 -26.16 36.53 -10.65
N PRO A 63 -27.20 35.96 -11.26
CA PRO A 63 -28.47 36.66 -11.47
C PRO A 63 -29.07 37.07 -10.11
N PRO A 64 -29.74 38.23 -10.00
CA PRO A 64 -30.51 38.56 -8.82
C PRO A 64 -31.72 37.61 -8.75
N ASP A 65 -31.78 36.80 -7.70
CA ASP A 65 -32.98 36.03 -7.38
C ASP A 65 -33.99 37.02 -6.79
N TYR A 66 -34.98 37.37 -7.61
CA TYR A 66 -36.12 38.19 -7.18
C TYR A 66 -37.15 37.23 -6.58
N ASP A 67 -37.34 37.30 -5.27
CA ASP A 67 -38.63 36.97 -4.67
C ASP A 67 -39.08 38.17 -3.82
N ASP A 68 -40.11 38.80 -4.39
CA ASP A 68 -40.96 39.87 -3.87
C ASP A 68 -42.03 39.18 -3.00
N ASP A 69 -42.16 39.51 -1.72
CA ASP A 69 -43.45 39.78 -1.06
C ASP A 69 -43.26 40.22 0.40
N ASP A 70 -43.88 41.35 0.73
CA ASP A 70 -43.84 42.03 2.02
C ASP A 70 -44.57 41.28 3.15
N ASN A 71 -44.00 41.25 4.36
CA ASN A 71 -44.59 41.87 5.56
C ASN A 71 -43.72 41.71 6.83
N GLU A 72 -43.58 42.83 7.55
CA GLU A 72 -42.92 43.11 8.84
C GLU A 72 -43.36 42.17 10.01
N GLU A 73 -42.70 41.99 11.17
CA GLU A 73 -41.54 42.59 11.84
C GLU A 73 -41.00 41.64 12.96
N VAL A 74 -39.70 41.31 12.90
CA VAL A 74 -38.64 41.39 13.94
C VAL A 74 -38.95 41.14 15.44
N SER A 75 -38.46 40.04 16.02
CA SER A 75 -37.20 39.99 16.83
C SER A 75 -37.04 38.74 17.71
N VAL A 76 -35.91 38.06 17.47
CA VAL A 76 -35.01 37.38 18.41
C VAL A 76 -35.57 36.22 19.25
N ARG A 77 -35.10 35.01 18.90
CA ARG A 77 -34.53 33.98 19.79
C ARG A 77 -34.04 32.78 18.97
N MET A 78 -32.81 32.31 19.24
CA MET A 78 -32.35 30.98 18.83
C MET A 78 -33.35 29.91 19.27
N PRO A 79 -33.50 28.81 18.51
CA PRO A 79 -33.00 27.57 19.10
C PRO A 79 -32.34 26.60 18.12
N LEU A 80 -31.44 25.82 18.70
CA LEU A 80 -31.11 24.45 18.36
C LEU A 80 -32.23 23.68 17.63
N SER A 81 -31.92 23.11 16.47
CA SER A 81 -32.49 21.85 16.02
C SER A 81 -31.56 21.18 15.02
N TYR A 82 -30.86 20.17 15.52
CA TYR A 82 -30.11 19.19 14.76
C TYR A 82 -31.08 18.18 14.16
N ASP A 83 -31.22 18.12 12.83
CA ASP A 83 -31.62 16.92 12.06
C ASP A 83 -31.47 17.23 10.56
N ASN A 84 -30.37 16.86 9.90
CA ASN A 84 -30.12 15.59 9.21
C ASN A 84 -31.21 15.14 8.21
N SER A 85 -31.07 15.61 6.97
CA SER A 85 -31.44 14.82 5.80
C SER A 85 -30.47 15.11 4.65
N ASN A 86 -29.40 14.31 4.61
CA ASN A 86 -28.72 13.80 3.42
C ASN A 86 -28.73 14.69 2.16
N ASP A 87 -27.73 15.55 2.02
CA ASP A 87 -27.19 15.88 0.69
C ASP A 87 -25.68 15.62 0.68
N TYR A 88 -25.34 14.40 0.28
CA TYR A 88 -23.98 13.95 -0.01
C TYR A 88 -23.77 14.00 -1.52
N THR A 89 -23.64 15.18 -2.13
CA THR A 89 -23.18 15.28 -3.52
C THR A 89 -22.30 16.53 -3.66
N GLN A 90 -20.99 16.49 -3.72
CA GLN A 90 -20.03 15.45 -4.07
C GLN A 90 -18.86 15.52 -3.09
N LYS A 91 -18.67 14.48 -2.26
CA LYS A 91 -17.33 14.22 -1.73
C LYS A 91 -16.44 13.97 -2.95
N PRO A 92 -15.32 14.67 -3.17
CA PRO A 92 -14.34 14.24 -4.16
C PRO A 92 -14.02 12.78 -3.83
N SER A 93 -14.11 11.90 -4.83
CA SER A 93 -13.88 10.49 -4.59
C SER A 93 -12.53 10.33 -3.92
N TRP A 94 -12.45 9.58 -2.81
CA TRP A 94 -11.18 9.35 -2.07
C TRP A 94 -10.04 8.84 -2.99
N ARG A 95 -10.41 8.39 -4.19
CA ARG A 95 -9.52 7.94 -5.26
C ARG A 95 -8.66 9.06 -5.86
N HIS A 96 -8.97 10.34 -5.67
CA HIS A 96 -8.16 11.45 -6.20
C HIS A 96 -7.03 11.92 -5.27
N GLU A 97 -7.06 11.53 -4.00
CA GLU A 97 -5.98 11.87 -3.03
C GLU A 97 -4.93 10.74 -2.91
N MET A 98 -5.25 9.51 -3.32
CA MET A 98 -4.28 8.40 -3.36
C MET A 98 -3.41 8.35 -4.64
N MET A 99 -3.40 9.41 -5.44
CA MET A 99 -2.68 9.45 -6.71
C MET A 99 -1.13 9.45 -6.63
N PRO A 100 -0.45 9.79 -5.51
CA PRO A 100 1.03 9.67 -5.45
C PRO A 100 1.52 8.34 -4.87
N LEU A 101 0.70 7.59 -4.11
CA LEU A 101 1.09 6.31 -3.50
C LEU A 101 1.05 5.13 -4.47
N LEU A 102 0.26 5.25 -5.54
CA LEU A 102 0.07 4.18 -6.52
C LEU A 102 1.38 3.83 -7.25
N ASN A 103 2.22 4.81 -7.57
CA ASN A 103 3.52 4.55 -8.19
C ASN A 103 4.45 3.75 -7.28
N PHE A 104 4.49 4.07 -5.97
CA PHE A 104 5.30 3.33 -5.00
C PHE A 104 4.77 1.91 -4.81
N LEU A 105 3.45 1.71 -4.71
CA LEU A 105 2.86 0.38 -4.58
C LEU A 105 3.05 -0.47 -5.84
N VAL A 106 3.05 0.13 -7.04
CA VAL A 106 3.36 -0.56 -8.30
C VAL A 106 4.84 -0.98 -8.33
N LEU A 107 5.77 -0.08 -7.96
CA LEU A 107 7.20 -0.42 -7.90
C LEU A 107 7.49 -1.51 -6.85
N ILE A 108 6.89 -1.42 -5.66
CA ILE A 108 7.00 -2.43 -4.61
C ILE A 108 6.40 -3.76 -5.09
N GLY A 109 5.25 -3.74 -5.76
CA GLY A 109 4.63 -4.93 -6.34
C GLY A 109 5.51 -5.61 -7.39
N LEU A 110 6.04 -4.86 -8.36
CA LEU A 110 6.96 -5.39 -9.38
C LEU A 110 8.25 -5.93 -8.75
N PHE A 111 8.79 -5.25 -7.74
CA PHE A 111 9.96 -5.71 -7.00
C PHE A 111 9.68 -7.00 -6.22
N LEU A 112 8.56 -7.10 -5.51
CA LEU A 112 8.16 -8.32 -4.80
C LEU A 112 7.89 -9.48 -5.75
N ILE A 113 7.30 -9.23 -6.92
CA ILE A 113 7.13 -10.24 -7.97
C ILE A 113 8.49 -10.71 -8.50
N ALA A 114 9.42 -9.79 -8.78
CA ALA A 114 10.76 -10.13 -9.24
C ALA A 114 11.54 -10.90 -8.18
N VAL A 115 11.44 -10.53 -6.89
CA VAL A 115 12.06 -11.24 -5.77
C VAL A 115 11.42 -12.62 -5.57
N PHE A 116 10.10 -12.74 -5.63
CA PHE A 116 9.41 -14.02 -5.52
C PHE A 116 9.73 -14.93 -6.70
N TRP A 117 9.83 -14.38 -7.91
CA TRP A 117 10.30 -15.09 -9.09
C TRP A 117 11.78 -15.45 -8.99
N PHE A 118 12.63 -14.60 -8.44
CA PHE A 118 14.07 -14.88 -8.27
C PHE A 118 14.33 -15.94 -7.17
N LEU A 119 13.63 -15.84 -6.04
CA LEU A 119 13.68 -16.82 -4.95
C LEU A 119 12.99 -18.14 -5.33
N GLY A 120 11.93 -18.09 -6.14
CA GLY A 120 11.20 -19.27 -6.62
C GLY A 120 11.79 -19.92 -7.89
N SER A 121 12.46 -19.15 -8.75
CA SER A 121 13.07 -19.63 -10.00
C SER A 121 14.38 -20.38 -9.78
N SER A 122 14.92 -20.39 -8.56
CA SER A 122 16.01 -21.30 -8.18
C SER A 122 15.53 -22.76 -8.04
N GLY A 123 14.22 -23.02 -8.14
CA GLY A 123 13.61 -24.33 -7.91
C GLY A 123 13.01 -25.02 -9.13
N SER A 124 13.45 -24.73 -10.36
CA SER A 124 12.99 -25.52 -11.54
C SER A 124 14.06 -25.71 -12.61
N LYS A 125 15.26 -26.12 -12.20
CA LYS A 125 15.85 -27.22 -12.94
C LYS A 125 15.16 -28.47 -12.41
N HIS A 126 14.02 -28.82 -12.99
CA HIS A 126 13.65 -30.22 -12.99
C HIS A 126 14.67 -30.85 -13.94
N PRO A 127 15.72 -31.55 -13.47
CA PRO A 127 16.24 -32.59 -14.33
C PRO A 127 15.02 -33.45 -14.60
N GLU A 128 14.63 -33.54 -15.87
CA GLU A 128 14.10 -34.77 -16.44
C GLU A 128 14.42 -35.94 -15.51
N PRO A 129 13.42 -36.67 -14.98
CA PRO A 129 13.64 -37.54 -13.84
C PRO A 129 14.89 -38.34 -14.11
N ALA A 130 15.96 -38.07 -13.34
CA ALA A 130 16.96 -39.08 -13.10
C ALA A 130 16.24 -40.12 -12.21
N ALA A 131 15.20 -40.74 -12.77
CA ALA A 131 14.95 -42.13 -12.58
C ALA A 131 16.32 -42.74 -12.80
N CYS A 132 16.93 -43.12 -11.68
CA CYS A 132 18.01 -44.07 -11.51
C CYS A 132 18.64 -44.51 -12.83
N SER A 133 19.97 -44.35 -12.95
CA SER A 133 20.76 -44.82 -14.11
C SER A 133 20.27 -46.17 -14.63
N ASP A 134 20.47 -46.51 -15.92
CA ASP A 134 19.95 -47.77 -16.49
C ASP A 134 20.32 -49.04 -15.68
N GLN A 135 21.40 -48.95 -14.89
CA GLN A 135 21.93 -49.99 -14.00
C GLN A 135 21.30 -50.03 -12.60
N THR A 136 20.41 -49.10 -12.27
CA THR A 136 19.77 -48.98 -10.97
C THR A 136 18.23 -48.99 -11.11
N VAL A 137 17.54 -49.41 -10.06
CA VAL A 137 16.07 -49.47 -9.98
C VAL A 137 15.60 -48.47 -8.93
N PRO A 138 14.57 -47.66 -9.24
CA PRO A 138 13.96 -46.79 -8.24
C PRO A 138 13.16 -47.63 -7.23
N HIS A 139 13.57 -47.57 -5.96
CA HIS A 139 12.82 -48.09 -4.81
C HIS A 139 12.12 -46.95 -4.09
N LYS A 140 10.81 -47.07 -3.89
CA LYS A 140 10.02 -46.06 -3.17
C LYS A 140 10.04 -46.37 -1.68
N ILE A 141 10.54 -45.43 -0.88
CA ILE A 141 10.64 -45.58 0.58
C ILE A 141 9.24 -45.68 1.18
N VAL A 142 8.97 -46.78 1.86
CA VAL A 142 7.76 -46.98 2.65
C VAL A 142 8.05 -46.92 4.16
N THR A 143 6.99 -46.83 4.97
CA THR A 143 7.13 -46.82 6.43
C THR A 143 7.80 -48.11 6.91
N GLY A 144 8.89 -47.97 7.66
CA GLY A 144 9.68 -49.09 8.20
C GLY A 144 10.92 -49.43 7.38
N ASP A 145 11.10 -48.83 6.21
CA ASP A 145 12.34 -48.96 5.44
C ASP A 145 13.51 -48.29 6.16
N THR A 146 14.65 -48.99 6.16
CA THR A 146 15.96 -48.49 6.59
C THR A 146 16.95 -48.73 5.46
N CYS A 147 18.05 -47.97 5.41
CA CYS A 147 19.11 -48.25 4.43
C CYS A 147 19.62 -49.69 4.56
N TRP A 148 19.71 -50.20 5.79
CA TRP A 148 20.12 -51.57 6.04
C TRP A 148 19.12 -52.60 5.48
N SER A 149 17.81 -52.43 5.72
CA SER A 149 16.80 -53.36 5.20
C SER A 149 16.70 -53.34 3.68
N ILE A 150 16.86 -52.17 3.05
CA ILE A 150 16.89 -52.04 1.58
C ILE A 150 18.15 -52.70 1.02
N ALA A 151 19.32 -52.46 1.62
CA ALA A 151 20.58 -53.03 1.17
C ALA A 151 20.58 -54.57 1.33
N GLU A 152 20.15 -55.08 2.49
CA GLU A 152 20.06 -56.53 2.76
C GLU A 152 19.11 -57.23 1.78
N ALA A 153 17.94 -56.64 1.51
CA ALA A 153 16.97 -57.20 0.56
C ALA A 153 17.50 -57.29 -0.88
N ASN A 154 18.50 -56.49 -1.23
CA ASN A 154 19.13 -56.46 -2.55
C ASN A 154 20.56 -57.02 -2.54
N HIS A 155 20.99 -57.66 -1.44
CA HIS A 155 22.34 -58.19 -1.27
C HIS A 155 23.46 -57.17 -1.51
N LEU A 156 23.21 -55.92 -1.11
CA LEU A 156 24.14 -54.80 -1.23
C LEU A 156 24.69 -54.39 0.14
N SER A 157 25.80 -53.66 0.12
CA SER A 157 26.26 -52.92 1.31
C SER A 157 25.56 -51.57 1.40
N VAL A 158 25.40 -51.05 2.63
CA VAL A 158 24.86 -49.70 2.85
C VAL A 158 25.75 -48.65 2.18
N ASP A 159 27.07 -48.86 2.17
CA ASP A 159 28.02 -47.95 1.52
C ASP A 159 27.80 -47.87 0.01
N SER A 160 27.49 -49.00 -0.65
CA SER A 160 27.15 -49.03 -2.08
C SER A 160 25.86 -48.27 -2.37
N LEU A 161 24.88 -48.34 -1.47
CA LEU A 161 23.63 -47.59 -1.59
C LEU A 161 23.87 -46.07 -1.44
N LEU A 162 24.73 -45.66 -0.50
CA LEU A 162 25.10 -44.26 -0.28
C LEU A 162 25.93 -43.69 -1.43
N GLN A 163 26.79 -44.50 -2.05
CA GLN A 163 27.59 -44.09 -3.19
C GLN A 163 26.72 -43.75 -4.42
N GLU A 164 25.66 -44.53 -4.67
CA GLU A 164 24.74 -44.28 -5.77
C GLU A 164 23.74 -43.13 -5.47
N ASN A 165 23.54 -42.81 -4.19
CA ASN A 165 22.59 -41.78 -3.74
C ASN A 165 23.34 -40.71 -2.93
N GLU A 166 24.13 -39.89 -3.62
CA GLU A 166 24.88 -38.80 -2.99
C GLU A 166 23.94 -37.89 -2.18
N GLY A 167 24.22 -37.75 -0.88
CA GLY A 167 23.41 -36.94 0.05
C GLY A 167 22.23 -37.66 0.70
N LEU A 168 22.04 -38.96 0.45
CA LEU A 168 21.06 -39.77 1.18
C LEU A 168 21.45 -39.87 2.67
N ASN A 169 20.52 -39.54 3.55
CA ASN A 169 20.71 -39.68 4.99
C ASN A 169 19.95 -40.91 5.51
N CYS A 170 20.69 -41.94 5.93
CA CYS A 170 20.12 -43.18 6.43
C CYS A 170 19.40 -43.06 7.77
N ASP A 171 19.70 -42.03 8.56
CA ASP A 171 19.00 -41.74 9.82
C ASP A 171 17.67 -40.99 9.59
N ALA A 172 17.49 -40.41 8.40
CA ALA A 172 16.38 -39.53 8.07
C ALA A 172 15.79 -39.84 6.68
N LEU A 173 15.36 -41.09 6.47
CA LEU A 173 14.69 -41.49 5.24
C LEU A 173 13.30 -40.82 5.14
N SER A 174 13.05 -40.18 3.99
CA SER A 174 11.78 -39.51 3.72
C SER A 174 10.79 -40.50 3.11
N ILE A 175 9.70 -40.80 3.83
CA ILE A 175 8.61 -41.66 3.34
C ILE A 175 8.04 -41.07 2.04
N GLY A 176 7.90 -41.91 1.02
CA GLY A 176 7.45 -41.50 -0.31
C GLY A 176 8.55 -40.97 -1.23
N GLY A 177 9.78 -40.79 -0.72
CA GLY A 177 10.97 -40.53 -1.52
C GLY A 177 11.40 -41.76 -2.32
N THR A 178 12.29 -41.55 -3.29
CA THR A 178 12.84 -42.60 -4.16
C THR A 178 14.34 -42.74 -3.90
N VAL A 179 14.80 -43.98 -3.77
CA VAL A 179 16.22 -44.36 -3.64
C VAL A 179 16.58 -45.22 -4.85
N CYS A 180 17.76 -44.99 -5.43
CA CYS A 180 18.27 -45.79 -6.53
C CYS A 180 19.04 -46.99 -6.00
N VAL A 181 18.62 -48.18 -6.40
CA VAL A 181 19.21 -49.46 -5.95
C VAL A 181 19.89 -50.15 -7.14
N PRO A 182 21.21 -50.39 -7.11
CA PRO A 182 21.92 -51.13 -8.15
C PRO A 182 21.30 -52.50 -8.45
N LYS A 183 21.18 -52.84 -9.74
CA LYS A 183 20.81 -54.18 -10.20
C LYS A 183 22.05 -55.07 -10.08
N THR A 184 22.00 -56.05 -9.19
CA THR A 184 22.98 -57.17 -9.14
C THR A 184 22.62 -58.27 -10.13
#